data_AF-A0A5D4H5U8-F1
#
_entry.id   AF-A0A5D4H5U8-F1
#
_cell.length_a   1.000
_cell.length_b   1.000
_cell.length_c   1.000
_cell.angle_alpha   90.00
_cell.angle_beta   90.00
_cell.angle_gamma   90.00
#
_symmetry.space_group_name_H-M   'P 1'
#
loop_
_entity.id
_entity.type
_entity.pdbx_description
1 polymer ?
#
loop_
_entity_poly.entity_id
_entity_poly.type
_entity_poly.pdbx_seq_one_letter_code
_entity_poly.pdbx_strand_id
1 'polypeptide(L)'
;MQTCTRLAIAHALHATGALTLPDAAAVAAGSWQVSASLLRLLEFRPPGCRPGDGDPAGVCDADPLMQFVPHAAEAIPIAATDEYLDVADGRRVYWRKPRRDAYLLACDLHRLSCASRREDTPALHEEYLELLARLREPEDHVCEWIGTVADGRFRPAPDRFAGRSPAMRQGLFDQGSRSFAESYATKVSVNVSLAARSMKRRALGLAVIDPLRTAARLPHVRSCSPVPQTLPRHP
;
A
#
# COMPACT_ATOMS: atom_id res chain seq x y z
N MET A 1 -7.50 -14.56 -8.08
CA MET A 1 -6.72 -13.35 -7.72
C MET A 1 -5.80 -13.52 -6.51
N GLN A 2 -6.17 -14.26 -5.47
CA GLN A 2 -5.35 -14.41 -4.25
C GLN A 2 -3.88 -14.81 -4.49
N THR A 3 -3.63 -15.80 -5.36
CA THR A 3 -2.26 -16.21 -5.74
C THR A 3 -1.47 -15.10 -6.43
N CYS A 4 -2.13 -14.33 -7.30
CA CYS A 4 -1.53 -13.19 -8.01
C CYS A 4 -1.18 -12.06 -7.05
N THR A 5 -2.04 -11.77 -6.06
CA THR A 5 -1.77 -10.76 -5.02
C THR A 5 -0.53 -11.12 -4.20
N ARG A 6 -0.42 -12.38 -3.75
CA ARG A 6 0.76 -12.85 -3.01
C ARG A 6 2.04 -12.75 -3.85
N LEU A 7 1.96 -13.12 -5.13
CA LEU A 7 3.10 -12.99 -6.05
C LEU A 7 3.50 -11.53 -6.26
N ALA A 8 2.54 -10.62 -6.38
CA ALA A 8 2.80 -9.18 -6.48
C ALA A 8 3.50 -8.63 -5.22
N ILE A 9 3.04 -9.04 -4.03
CA ILE A 9 3.67 -8.68 -2.75
C ILE A 9 5.10 -9.22 -2.69
N ALA A 10 5.31 -10.51 -2.97
CA ALA A 10 6.63 -11.13 -2.95
C ALA A 10 7.60 -10.45 -3.94
N HIS A 11 7.15 -10.19 -5.15
CA HIS A 11 7.95 -9.46 -6.15
C HIS A 11 8.31 -8.06 -5.67
N ALA A 12 7.37 -7.30 -5.12
CA ALA A 12 7.63 -5.95 -4.62
C ALA A 12 8.61 -5.97 -3.43
N LEU A 13 8.42 -6.86 -2.47
CA LEU A 13 9.34 -7.04 -1.34
C LEU A 13 10.76 -7.44 -1.77
N HIS A 14 10.89 -8.25 -2.82
CA HIS A 14 12.19 -8.60 -3.37
C HIS A 14 12.84 -7.43 -4.12
N ALA A 15 12.08 -6.79 -5.02
CA ALA A 15 12.60 -5.74 -5.89
C ALA A 15 12.91 -4.44 -5.15
N THR A 16 12.12 -4.08 -4.13
CA THR A 16 12.26 -2.81 -3.41
C THR A 16 12.53 -3.00 -1.93
N GLY A 17 11.97 -4.01 -1.28
CA GLY A 17 12.09 -4.27 0.16
C GLY A 17 13.42 -4.87 0.64
N ALA A 18 14.38 -5.06 -0.28
CA ALA A 18 15.70 -5.65 -0.02
C ALA A 18 15.68 -7.04 0.63
N LEU A 19 14.56 -7.76 0.54
CA LEU A 19 14.46 -9.15 0.97
C LEU A 19 14.98 -10.09 -0.13
N THR A 20 15.56 -11.21 0.28
CA THR A 20 15.82 -12.31 -0.65
C THR A 20 14.49 -12.83 -1.20
N LEU A 21 14.50 -13.41 -2.41
CA LEU A 21 13.27 -13.96 -2.99
C LEU A 21 12.59 -15.02 -2.09
N PRO A 22 13.33 -15.96 -1.45
CA PRO A 22 12.74 -16.89 -0.48
C PRO A 22 12.09 -16.18 0.70
N ASP A 23 12.73 -15.16 1.28
CA ASP A 23 12.18 -14.41 2.41
C ASP A 23 10.93 -13.63 2.00
N ALA A 24 10.96 -12.96 0.85
CA ALA A 24 9.83 -12.23 0.30
C ALA A 24 8.63 -13.14 0.04
N ALA A 25 8.85 -14.33 -0.50
CA ALA A 25 7.82 -15.34 -0.71
C ALA A 25 7.24 -15.86 0.62
N ALA A 26 8.10 -16.09 1.61
CA ALA A 26 7.67 -16.52 2.94
C ALA A 26 6.80 -15.46 3.63
N VAL A 27 7.18 -14.17 3.55
CA VAL A 27 6.37 -13.06 4.06
C VAL A 27 5.02 -12.99 3.36
N ALA A 28 4.99 -13.02 2.03
CA ALA A 28 3.74 -12.94 1.27
C ALA A 28 2.80 -14.13 1.54
N ALA A 29 3.35 -15.33 1.76
CA ALA A 29 2.59 -16.52 2.11
C ALA A 29 2.04 -16.47 3.54
N GLY A 30 2.85 -15.99 4.50
CA GLY A 30 2.52 -15.95 5.92
C GLY A 30 1.67 -14.75 6.37
N SER A 31 1.63 -13.67 5.59
CA SER A 31 0.85 -12.45 5.87
C SER A 31 -0.53 -12.47 5.21
N TRP A 32 -1.32 -13.51 5.51
CA TRP A 32 -2.63 -13.72 4.88
C TRP A 32 -3.60 -12.55 5.11
N GLN A 33 -3.50 -11.86 6.24
CA GLN A 33 -4.35 -10.71 6.59
C GLN A 33 -4.16 -9.55 5.60
N VAL A 34 -2.92 -9.31 5.16
CA VAL A 34 -2.60 -8.27 4.17
C VAL A 34 -3.21 -8.65 2.84
N SER A 35 -3.01 -9.89 2.39
CA SER A 35 -3.62 -10.38 1.15
C SER A 35 -5.15 -10.29 1.19
N ALA A 36 -5.78 -10.65 2.32
CA ALA A 36 -7.22 -10.57 2.50
C ALA A 36 -7.73 -9.12 2.46
N SER A 37 -7.02 -8.19 3.10
CA SER A 37 -7.35 -6.77 3.09
C SER A 37 -7.30 -6.20 1.67
N LEU A 38 -6.22 -6.44 0.94
CA LEU A 38 -6.06 -6.01 -0.44
C LEU A 38 -7.15 -6.60 -1.36
N LEU A 39 -7.47 -7.88 -1.21
CA LEU A 39 -8.51 -8.53 -2.03
C LEU A 39 -9.90 -7.90 -1.85
N ARG A 40 -10.24 -7.40 -0.66
CA ARG A 40 -11.53 -6.72 -0.44
C ARG A 40 -11.70 -5.46 -1.29
N LEU A 41 -10.60 -4.79 -1.64
CA LEU A 41 -10.63 -3.61 -2.51
C LEU A 41 -10.43 -4.00 -3.97
N LEU A 42 -9.52 -4.94 -4.25
CA LEU A 42 -9.25 -5.39 -5.61
C LEU A 42 -10.42 -6.15 -6.21
N GLU A 43 -11.16 -6.93 -5.44
CA GLU A 43 -12.36 -7.65 -5.86
C GLU A 43 -13.60 -7.06 -5.19
N PHE A 44 -13.65 -5.73 -5.10
CA PHE A 44 -14.69 -5.02 -4.37
C PHE A 44 -16.09 -5.53 -4.71
N ARG A 45 -16.83 -5.88 -3.66
CA ARG A 45 -18.24 -6.24 -3.72
C ARG A 45 -18.95 -5.55 -2.56
N PRO A 46 -19.99 -4.74 -2.82
CA PRO A 46 -20.70 -4.07 -1.75
C PRO A 46 -21.45 -5.09 -0.87
N PRO A 47 -21.74 -4.74 0.40
CA PRO A 47 -22.49 -5.60 1.31
C PRO A 47 -23.85 -5.98 0.72
N GLY A 48 -24.22 -7.26 0.82
CA GLY A 48 -25.53 -7.75 0.37
C GLY A 48 -25.58 -8.32 -1.05
N CYS A 49 -24.54 -8.16 -1.87
CA CYS A 49 -24.44 -8.85 -3.16
C CYS A 49 -23.97 -10.30 -2.97
N ARG A 50 -24.78 -11.30 -3.34
CA ARG A 50 -24.36 -12.71 -3.30
C ARG A 50 -23.56 -13.08 -4.56
N PRO A 51 -22.68 -14.11 -4.47
CA PRO A 51 -22.05 -14.67 -5.67
C PRO A 51 -23.12 -15.21 -6.63
N GLY A 52 -23.19 -14.66 -7.84
CA GLY A 52 -24.19 -15.06 -8.84
C GLY A 52 -25.42 -14.17 -8.90
N ASP A 53 -25.54 -13.16 -8.04
CA ASP A 53 -26.47 -12.04 -8.24
C ASP A 53 -25.91 -11.16 -9.37
N GLY A 54 -25.92 -11.70 -10.59
CA GLY A 54 -25.65 -10.94 -11.79
C GLY A 54 -26.78 -9.96 -12.02
N ASP A 55 -26.47 -8.68 -12.05
CA ASP A 55 -27.34 -7.70 -12.68
C ASP A 55 -27.62 -8.20 -14.11
N PRO A 56 -28.89 -8.35 -14.56
CA PRO A 56 -29.21 -8.95 -15.86
C PRO A 56 -28.69 -8.15 -17.07
N ALA A 57 -28.20 -6.94 -16.84
CA ALA A 57 -27.30 -6.24 -17.76
C ALA A 57 -25.89 -6.37 -17.18
N GLY A 58 -24.95 -7.00 -17.90
CA GLY A 58 -23.56 -7.25 -17.45
C GLY A 58 -22.75 -5.98 -17.16
N VAL A 59 -23.14 -5.27 -16.11
CA VAL A 59 -22.57 -4.00 -15.65
C VAL A 59 -21.52 -4.34 -14.60
N CYS A 60 -20.28 -4.31 -15.08
CA CYS A 60 -19.04 -3.96 -14.38
C CYS A 60 -18.88 -4.42 -12.93
N ASP A 61 -17.86 -5.25 -12.69
CA ASP A 61 -17.13 -5.27 -11.42
C ASP A 61 -17.02 -3.83 -10.87
N ALA A 62 -17.71 -3.55 -9.77
CA ALA A 62 -17.79 -2.20 -9.24
C ALA A 62 -16.39 -1.74 -8.83
N ASP A 63 -15.95 -0.60 -9.36
CA ASP A 63 -14.67 0.01 -9.07
C ASP A 63 -14.89 1.42 -8.49
N PRO A 64 -15.38 1.53 -7.23
CA PRO A 64 -15.71 2.82 -6.62
C PRO A 64 -14.49 3.73 -6.43
N LEU A 65 -13.28 3.16 -6.49
CA LEU A 65 -12.02 3.88 -6.38
C LEU A 65 -11.42 4.25 -7.74
N MET A 66 -12.09 3.90 -8.84
CA MET A 66 -11.64 4.14 -10.22
C MET A 66 -10.20 3.65 -10.48
N GLN A 67 -9.79 2.54 -9.89
CA GLN A 67 -8.42 2.01 -10.00
C GLN A 67 -8.16 1.24 -11.31
N PHE A 68 -9.22 0.77 -11.96
CA PHE A 68 -9.20 -0.13 -13.12
C PHE A 68 -9.87 0.47 -14.35
N VAL A 69 -10.21 1.77 -14.33
CA VAL A 69 -10.54 2.48 -15.57
C VAL A 69 -9.29 2.63 -16.45
N PRO A 70 -9.42 2.61 -17.80
CA PRO A 70 -8.26 2.63 -18.69
C PRO A 70 -7.30 3.81 -18.49
N HIS A 71 -7.84 4.97 -18.13
CA HIS A 71 -7.08 6.20 -17.92
C HIS A 71 -6.53 6.38 -16.50
N ALA A 72 -6.88 5.51 -15.55
CA ALA A 72 -6.34 5.60 -14.20
C ALA A 72 -4.88 5.18 -14.19
N ALA A 73 -4.04 5.98 -13.51
CA ALA A 73 -2.65 5.66 -13.31
C ALA A 73 -2.47 4.76 -12.08
N GLU A 74 -1.94 3.57 -12.28
CA GLU A 74 -1.64 2.64 -11.18
C GLU A 74 -0.48 3.05 -10.31
N ALA A 75 0.45 3.83 -10.85
CA ALA A 75 1.63 4.30 -10.16
C ALA A 75 1.34 5.39 -9.12
N ILE A 76 0.14 5.98 -9.12
CA ILE A 76 -0.23 7.04 -8.18
C ILE A 76 -0.69 6.41 -6.86
N PRO A 77 -0.03 6.71 -5.73
CA PRO A 77 -0.51 6.27 -4.43
C PRO A 77 -1.86 6.89 -4.09
N ILE A 78 -2.72 6.13 -3.43
CA ILE A 78 -4.02 6.58 -2.91
C ILE A 78 -3.93 6.49 -1.39
N ALA A 79 -3.62 7.60 -0.74
CA ALA A 79 -3.29 7.64 0.69
C ALA A 79 -4.39 7.04 1.58
N ALA A 80 -5.66 7.23 1.21
CA ALA A 80 -6.80 6.70 1.97
C ALA A 80 -6.95 5.16 1.93
N THR A 81 -6.32 4.49 0.96
CA THR A 81 -6.51 3.03 0.76
C THR A 81 -5.22 2.24 0.69
N ASP A 82 -4.09 2.92 0.48
CA ASP A 82 -2.82 2.24 0.25
C ASP A 82 -2.21 1.69 1.55
N GLU A 83 -1.99 0.39 1.53
CA GLU A 83 -1.28 -0.36 2.55
C GLU A 83 0.18 -0.58 2.18
N TYR A 84 1.03 -0.61 3.22
CA TYR A 84 2.47 -0.76 3.11
C TYR A 84 2.97 -1.91 3.98
N LEU A 85 4.00 -2.59 3.48
CA LEU A 85 4.86 -3.43 4.31
C LEU A 85 6.17 -2.69 4.55
N ASP A 86 6.45 -2.40 5.81
CA ASP A 86 7.72 -1.82 6.21
C ASP A 86 8.65 -2.94 6.70
N VAL A 87 9.82 -3.07 6.08
CA VAL A 87 10.89 -4.01 6.46
C VAL A 87 11.97 -3.25 7.21
N ALA A 88 12.13 -3.56 8.49
CA ALA A 88 13.14 -2.98 9.35
C ALA A 88 14.28 -3.96 9.67
N ASP A 89 15.51 -3.46 9.68
CA ASP A 89 16.75 -4.24 9.87
C ASP A 89 16.85 -5.47 8.94
N GLY A 90 16.23 -5.40 7.75
CA GLY A 90 16.19 -6.50 6.78
C GLY A 90 15.40 -7.75 7.21
N ARG A 91 14.67 -7.71 8.34
CA ARG A 91 14.04 -8.92 8.90
C ARG A 91 12.71 -8.70 9.60
N ARG A 92 12.48 -7.55 10.25
CA ARG A 92 11.23 -7.28 10.99
C ARG A 92 10.22 -6.69 10.02
N VAL A 93 9.04 -7.30 9.94
CA VAL A 93 8.02 -6.88 8.99
C VAL A 93 6.86 -6.26 9.74
N TYR A 94 6.50 -5.06 9.32
CA TYR A 94 5.38 -4.29 9.85
C TYR A 94 4.36 -4.05 8.75
N TRP A 95 3.09 -4.20 9.09
CA TRP A 95 1.99 -3.80 8.23
C TRP A 95 1.53 -2.40 8.63
N ARG A 96 1.71 -1.46 7.72
CA ARG A 96 1.26 -0.09 7.88
C ARG A 96 0.04 0.14 6.99
N LYS A 97 -1.11 0.38 7.60
CA LYS A 97 -2.40 0.50 6.91
C LYS A 97 -3.14 1.77 7.34
N PRO A 98 -4.04 2.30 6.50
CA PRO A 98 -4.97 3.35 6.89
C PRO A 98 -5.68 3.03 8.21
N ARG A 99 -5.81 4.00 9.10
CA ARG A 99 -6.60 3.85 10.33
C ARG A 99 -8.08 3.69 10.01
N ARG A 100 -8.58 4.46 9.04
CA ARG A 100 -9.93 4.34 8.54
C ARG A 100 -10.07 3.08 7.69
N ASP A 101 -11.24 2.46 7.75
CA ASP A 101 -11.52 1.26 6.95
C ASP A 101 -11.71 1.65 5.48
N ALA A 102 -10.70 1.34 4.66
CA ALA A 102 -10.71 1.60 3.23
C ALA A 102 -11.87 0.89 2.50
N TYR A 103 -12.33 -0.26 3.00
CA TYR A 103 -13.46 -0.98 2.42
C TYR A 103 -14.78 -0.26 2.70
N LEU A 104 -14.97 0.29 3.91
CA LEU A 104 -16.14 1.12 4.21
C LEU A 104 -16.16 2.39 3.34
N LEU A 105 -15.01 3.04 3.15
CA LEU A 105 -14.90 4.18 2.24
C LEU A 105 -15.31 3.82 0.80
N ALA A 106 -14.86 2.67 0.30
CA ALA A 106 -15.26 2.16 -1.01
C ALA A 106 -16.78 1.86 -1.09
N CYS A 107 -17.37 1.35 0.01
CA CYS A 107 -18.82 1.16 0.10
C CYS A 107 -19.60 2.47 0.03
N ASP A 108 -19.14 3.50 0.74
CA ASP A 108 -19.79 4.82 0.73
C ASP A 108 -19.69 5.49 -0.65
N LEU A 109 -18.53 5.42 -1.28
CA LEU A 109 -18.34 5.90 -2.66
C LEU A 109 -19.25 5.17 -3.65
N HIS A 110 -19.35 3.83 -3.54
CA HIS A 110 -20.25 3.05 -4.37
C HIS A 110 -21.71 3.46 -4.16
N ARG A 111 -22.16 3.56 -2.90
CA ARG A 111 -23.52 3.97 -2.53
C ARG A 111 -23.88 5.34 -3.11
N LEU A 112 -23.01 6.33 -2.92
CA LEU A 112 -23.23 7.69 -3.43
C LEU A 112 -23.19 7.74 -4.96
N SER A 113 -22.30 7.00 -5.61
CA SER A 113 -22.28 6.91 -7.08
C SER A 113 -23.59 6.35 -7.62
N CYS A 114 -24.14 5.30 -6.99
CA CYS A 114 -25.43 4.73 -7.38
C CYS A 114 -26.60 5.68 -7.12
N ALA A 115 -26.62 6.38 -5.98
CA ALA A 115 -27.66 7.35 -5.65
C ALA A 115 -27.64 8.56 -6.61
N SER A 116 -26.45 9.12 -6.86
CA SER A 116 -26.26 10.25 -7.76
C SER A 116 -26.75 9.95 -9.18
N ARG A 117 -26.57 8.73 -9.70
CA ARG A 117 -27.11 8.33 -11.02
C ARG A 117 -28.63 8.22 -11.09
N ARG A 118 -29.30 8.00 -9.95
CA ARG A 118 -30.76 7.80 -9.89
C ARG A 118 -31.50 9.11 -9.66
N GLU A 119 -30.98 9.94 -8.77
CA GLU A 119 -31.67 11.12 -8.25
C GLU A 119 -31.12 12.43 -8.83
N ASP A 120 -29.87 12.43 -9.29
CA ASP A 120 -29.18 13.57 -9.93
C ASP A 120 -29.35 14.92 -9.20
N THR A 121 -29.19 14.90 -7.87
CA THR A 121 -29.29 16.10 -7.04
C THR A 121 -27.91 16.72 -6.75
N PRO A 122 -27.80 18.06 -6.67
CA PRO A 122 -26.53 18.72 -6.34
C PRO A 122 -25.94 18.29 -5.00
N ALA A 123 -26.78 18.09 -3.97
CA ALA A 123 -26.32 17.68 -2.64
C ALA A 123 -25.62 16.31 -2.66
N LEU A 124 -26.16 15.33 -3.39
CA LEU A 124 -25.51 14.02 -3.55
C LEU A 124 -24.19 14.12 -4.34
N HIS A 125 -24.13 15.03 -5.31
CA HIS A 125 -22.91 15.27 -6.07
C HIS A 125 -21.82 15.89 -5.19
N GLU A 126 -22.18 16.88 -4.36
CA GLU A 126 -21.28 17.50 -3.39
C GLU A 126 -20.72 16.45 -2.41
N GLU A 127 -21.58 15.63 -1.78
CA GLU A 127 -21.14 14.55 -0.88
C GLU A 127 -20.20 13.55 -1.59
N TYR A 128 -20.48 13.20 -2.85
CA TYR A 128 -19.65 12.29 -3.63
C TYR A 128 -18.28 12.89 -3.93
N LEU A 129 -18.23 14.17 -4.34
CA LEU A 129 -16.98 14.88 -4.60
C LEU A 129 -16.15 15.05 -3.32
N GLU A 130 -16.78 15.30 -2.17
CA GLU A 130 -16.11 15.37 -0.88
C GLU A 130 -15.42 14.03 -0.54
N LEU A 131 -16.10 12.89 -0.73
CA LEU A 131 -15.47 11.59 -0.52
C LEU A 131 -14.32 11.33 -1.50
N LEU A 132 -14.45 11.74 -2.77
CA LEU A 132 -13.37 11.61 -3.75
C LEU A 132 -12.16 12.47 -3.38
N ALA A 133 -12.37 13.67 -2.84
CA ALA A 133 -11.29 14.54 -2.37
C ALA A 133 -10.50 13.87 -1.24
N ARG A 134 -11.19 13.21 -0.31
CA ARG A 134 -10.58 12.47 0.82
C ARG A 134 -9.66 11.34 0.38
N LEU A 135 -9.81 10.78 -0.82
CA LEU A 135 -8.90 9.74 -1.33
C LEU A 135 -7.44 10.22 -1.43
N ARG A 136 -7.23 11.53 -1.61
CA ARG A 136 -5.90 12.14 -1.77
C ARG A 136 -5.36 12.75 -0.48
N GLU A 137 -6.18 12.89 0.55
CA GLU A 137 -5.76 13.48 1.82
C GLU A 137 -4.72 12.60 2.51
N PRO A 138 -3.72 13.19 3.20
CA PRO A 138 -2.82 12.43 4.04
C PRO A 138 -3.61 11.63 5.09
N GLU A 139 -3.49 10.31 5.04
CA GLU A 139 -4.22 9.42 5.93
C GLU A 139 -3.35 9.04 7.13
N ASP A 140 -3.95 9.02 8.33
CA ASP A 140 -3.28 8.50 9.52
C ASP A 140 -3.12 6.98 9.39
N HIS A 141 -1.89 6.51 9.38
CA HIS A 141 -1.59 5.10 9.27
C HIS A 141 -1.28 4.48 10.62
N VAL A 142 -1.89 3.32 10.89
CA VAL A 142 -1.50 2.47 12.02
C VAL A 142 -0.45 1.47 11.56
N CYS A 143 0.53 1.23 12.42
CA CYS A 143 1.62 0.29 12.17
C CYS A 143 1.51 -0.91 13.12
N GLU A 144 1.34 -2.09 12.55
CA GLU A 144 1.22 -3.35 13.28
C GLU A 144 2.44 -4.23 12.99
N TRP A 145 3.12 -4.71 14.02
CA TRP A 145 4.17 -5.72 13.83
C TRP A 145 3.53 -7.06 13.49
N ILE A 146 3.81 -7.59 12.29
CA ILE A 146 3.18 -8.83 11.81
C ILE A 146 4.12 -10.04 11.86
N GLY A 147 5.42 -9.84 12.04
CA GLY A 147 6.36 -10.94 12.24
C GLY A 147 7.81 -10.63 11.89
N THR A 148 8.62 -11.68 11.83
CA THR A 148 10.04 -11.63 11.47
C THR A 148 10.31 -12.66 10.40
N VAL A 149 11.12 -12.31 9.40
CA VAL A 149 11.59 -13.23 8.36
C VAL A 149 13.09 -13.51 8.52
N ALA A 150 13.47 -14.78 8.38
CA ALA A 150 14.86 -15.23 8.34
C ALA A 150 14.95 -16.61 7.68
N ASP A 151 16.00 -16.84 6.90
CA ASP A 151 16.34 -18.15 6.31
C ASP A 151 15.18 -18.77 5.50
N GLY A 152 14.47 -17.96 4.71
CA GLY A 152 13.34 -18.38 3.90
C GLY A 152 12.09 -18.74 4.73
N ARG A 153 12.03 -18.33 6.00
CA ARG A 153 10.92 -18.61 6.90
C ARG A 153 10.37 -17.33 7.51
N PHE A 154 9.07 -17.14 7.39
CA PHE A 154 8.35 -16.10 8.09
C PHE A 154 7.80 -16.65 9.40
N ARG A 155 8.12 -15.97 10.50
CA ARG A 155 7.63 -16.25 11.85
C ARG A 155 6.63 -15.13 12.19
N PRO A 156 5.31 -15.41 12.14
CA PRO A 156 4.31 -14.42 12.52
C PRO A 156 4.54 -13.93 13.94
N ALA A 157 4.20 -12.67 14.19
CA ALA A 157 4.16 -12.16 15.56
C ALA A 157 3.20 -13.05 16.39
N PRO A 158 3.56 -13.40 17.63
CA PRO A 158 2.64 -14.11 18.51
C PRO A 158 1.34 -13.31 18.61
N ASP A 159 0.21 -14.00 18.54
CA ASP A 159 -1.09 -13.36 18.59
C ASP A 159 -1.15 -12.46 19.83
N ARG A 160 -1.52 -11.20 19.65
CA ARG A 160 -1.62 -10.20 20.73
C ARG A 160 -2.61 -10.63 21.83
N PHE A 161 -3.44 -11.64 21.55
CA PHE A 161 -4.38 -12.27 22.47
C PHE A 161 -3.86 -13.56 23.13
N ALA A 162 -2.68 -14.07 22.76
CA ALA A 162 -2.17 -15.38 23.20
C ALA A 162 -1.01 -15.35 24.21
N GLY A 163 -0.52 -14.19 24.64
CA GLY A 163 0.42 -14.12 25.76
C GLY A 163 1.54 -13.11 25.58
N ARG A 164 2.08 -12.68 26.73
CA ARG A 164 3.11 -11.64 26.90
C ARG A 164 4.17 -11.68 25.78
N SER A 165 4.29 -10.56 25.08
CA SER A 165 5.45 -10.22 24.27
C SER A 165 6.73 -10.64 25.01
N PRO A 166 7.68 -11.35 24.37
CA PRO A 166 8.93 -11.71 25.02
C PRO A 166 9.60 -10.45 25.55
N ALA A 167 9.99 -10.45 26.83
CA ALA A 167 10.77 -9.37 27.40
C ALA A 167 12.13 -9.34 26.69
N MET A 168 12.29 -8.44 25.71
CA MET A 168 13.59 -8.14 25.14
C MET A 168 14.34 -7.23 26.10
N ARG A 169 15.51 -7.69 26.55
CA ARG A 169 16.45 -6.95 27.40
C ARG A 169 16.61 -5.51 26.89
N GLN A 170 16.08 -4.58 27.67
CA GLN A 170 16.33 -3.15 27.52
C GLN A 170 17.81 -2.93 27.83
N GLY A 171 18.58 -2.49 26.82
CA GLY A 171 19.76 -1.69 27.11
C GLY A 171 19.27 -0.41 27.80
N LEU A 172 19.88 -0.06 28.93
CA LEU A 172 19.62 1.19 29.65
C LEU A 172 19.70 2.34 28.66
N PHE A 173 18.57 2.98 28.36
CA PHE A 173 18.39 4.43 28.25
C PHE A 173 16.90 4.66 27.99
N ASP A 174 16.20 5.00 29.07
CA ASP A 174 14.82 5.46 29.07
C ASP A 174 14.83 6.97 28.82
N GLN A 175 14.21 7.43 27.72
CA GLN A 175 13.67 8.79 27.59
C GLN A 175 12.87 8.98 26.29
N GLY A 176 11.55 9.15 26.46
CA GLY A 176 10.66 9.77 25.48
C GLY A 176 9.99 8.80 24.52
N SER A 177 8.66 8.79 24.56
CA SER A 177 7.73 8.03 23.72
C SER A 177 7.94 8.25 22.21
N ARG A 178 8.93 7.60 21.61
CA ARG A 178 9.00 7.39 20.16
C ARG A 178 8.29 6.09 19.84
N SER A 179 7.40 6.12 18.85
CA SER A 179 6.78 4.88 18.39
C SER A 179 7.90 3.95 17.93
N PHE A 180 7.92 2.69 18.39
CA PHE A 180 9.03 1.74 18.13
C PHE A 180 9.35 1.55 16.63
N ALA A 181 8.48 2.00 15.73
CA ALA A 181 8.69 2.07 14.29
C ALA A 181 9.75 3.11 13.85
N GLU A 182 10.10 4.06 14.71
CA GLU A 182 11.04 5.17 14.45
C GLU A 182 12.48 4.88 14.87
N SER A 183 12.74 3.81 15.65
CA SER A 183 14.05 3.53 16.25
C SER A 183 14.95 2.58 15.43
N TYR A 184 14.68 2.41 14.13
CA TYR A 184 15.43 1.47 13.28
C TYR A 184 16.53 2.15 12.46
N ALA A 185 17.70 1.51 12.39
CA ALA A 185 18.84 2.01 11.62
C ALA A 185 18.58 1.94 10.10
N THR A 186 17.81 0.94 9.65
CA THR A 186 17.35 0.82 8.26
C THR A 186 15.88 0.41 8.23
N LYS A 187 15.08 1.14 7.46
CA LYS A 187 13.65 0.85 7.23
C LYS A 187 13.31 1.09 5.77
N VAL A 188 12.79 0.08 5.11
CA VAL A 188 12.34 0.15 3.71
C VAL A 188 10.84 -0.07 3.67
N SER A 189 10.10 0.81 2.99
CA SER A 189 8.64 0.75 2.90
C SER A 189 8.20 0.34 1.50
N VAL A 190 7.36 -0.68 1.40
CA VAL A 190 6.85 -1.21 0.13
C VAL A 190 5.34 -1.00 0.08
N ASN A 191 4.85 -0.23 -0.91
CA ASN A 191 3.41 -0.06 -1.14
C ASN A 191 2.84 -1.33 -1.78
N VAL A 192 2.23 -2.19 -0.97
CA VAL A 192 1.68 -3.48 -1.42
C VAL A 192 0.34 -3.33 -2.13
N SER A 193 -0.40 -2.26 -1.85
CA SER A 193 -1.62 -1.91 -2.60
C SER A 193 -1.31 -1.57 -4.04
N LEU A 194 -0.31 -0.72 -4.27
CA LEU A 194 0.16 -0.37 -5.61
C LEU A 194 0.68 -1.60 -6.37
N ALA A 195 1.47 -2.46 -5.71
CA ALA A 195 1.96 -3.68 -6.33
C ALA A 195 0.82 -4.60 -6.79
N ALA A 196 -0.19 -4.79 -5.94
CA ALA A 196 -1.34 -5.63 -6.24
C ALA A 196 -2.27 -5.01 -7.30
N ARG A 197 -2.50 -3.69 -7.24
CA ARG A 197 -3.25 -2.92 -8.25
C ARG A 197 -2.60 -3.03 -9.63
N SER A 198 -1.28 -2.85 -9.68
CA SER A 198 -0.48 -3.00 -10.90
C SER A 198 -0.61 -4.41 -11.48
N MET A 199 -0.54 -5.44 -10.63
CA MET A 199 -0.74 -6.82 -11.07
C MET A 199 -2.14 -7.08 -11.63
N LYS A 200 -3.20 -6.61 -10.93
CA LYS A 200 -4.58 -6.74 -11.42
C LYS A 200 -4.78 -6.02 -12.75
N ARG A 201 -4.23 -4.82 -12.93
CA ARG A 201 -4.29 -4.09 -14.21
C ARG A 201 -3.64 -4.85 -15.35
N ARG A 202 -2.45 -5.44 -15.14
CA ARG A 202 -1.83 -6.32 -16.14
C ARG A 202 -2.72 -7.50 -16.51
N ALA A 203 -3.33 -8.14 -15.51
CA ALA A 203 -4.25 -9.26 -15.73
C ALA A 203 -5.51 -8.86 -16.52
N LEU A 204 -5.96 -7.60 -16.39
CA LEU A 204 -7.07 -7.03 -17.15
C LEU A 204 -6.66 -6.48 -18.53
N GLY A 205 -5.39 -6.60 -18.93
CA GLY A 205 -4.88 -6.04 -20.19
C GLY A 205 -4.76 -4.51 -20.20
N LEU A 206 -4.85 -3.87 -19.03
CA LEU A 206 -4.71 -2.43 -18.87
C LEU A 206 -3.24 -2.02 -18.84
N ALA A 207 -2.96 -0.80 -19.32
CA ALA A 207 -1.63 -0.25 -19.28
C ALA A 207 -1.10 -0.16 -17.84
N VAL A 208 0.17 -0.53 -17.67
CA VAL A 208 0.94 -0.37 -16.44
C VAL A 208 2.29 0.23 -16.79
N ILE A 209 2.53 1.45 -16.32
CA ILE A 209 3.79 2.15 -16.38
C ILE A 209 4.66 1.59 -15.27
N ASP A 210 5.78 0.97 -15.63
CA ASP A 210 6.76 0.51 -14.64
C ASP A 210 7.55 1.73 -14.10
N PRO A 211 7.37 2.15 -12.83
CA PRO A 211 8.13 3.25 -12.27
C PRO A 211 9.64 2.95 -12.27
N LEU A 212 10.06 1.68 -12.30
CA LEU A 212 11.47 1.27 -12.30
C LEU A 212 12.14 1.41 -13.69
N ARG A 213 11.37 1.40 -14.78
CA ARG A 213 11.90 1.70 -16.13
C ARG A 213 12.18 3.19 -16.33
N THR A 214 11.49 4.05 -15.58
CA THR A 214 11.60 5.51 -15.74
C THR A 214 12.88 6.03 -15.09
N ALA A 215 13.31 5.44 -13.97
CA ALA A 215 14.59 5.75 -13.32
C ALA A 215 15.82 5.35 -14.17
N ALA A 216 15.68 4.35 -15.05
CA ALA A 216 16.75 3.92 -15.97
C ALA A 216 16.91 4.82 -17.21
N ARG A 217 16.07 5.86 -17.38
CA ARG A 217 16.09 6.77 -18.55
C ARG A 217 16.51 8.20 -18.26
N LEU A 218 16.91 8.52 -17.03
CA LEU A 218 17.58 9.80 -16.76
C LEU A 218 19.08 9.62 -16.99
N PRO A 219 19.68 10.25 -18.02
CA PRO A 219 21.13 10.31 -18.09
C PRO A 219 21.63 11.02 -16.84
N HIS A 220 22.57 10.36 -16.14
CA HIS A 220 23.42 10.98 -15.13
C HIS A 220 24.02 12.25 -15.75
N VAL A 221 23.46 13.42 -15.41
CA VAL A 221 24.19 14.67 -15.56
C VAL A 221 25.29 14.61 -14.51
N ARG A 222 26.46 14.15 -14.95
CA ARG A 222 27.72 14.34 -14.22
C ARG A 222 27.95 15.86 -14.15
N SER A 223 27.65 16.48 -13.01
CA SER A 223 28.25 17.78 -12.69
C SER A 223 29.70 17.53 -12.26
N CYS A 224 30.60 17.55 -13.24
CA CYS A 224 32.02 17.67 -12.97
C CYS A 224 32.36 19.15 -12.74
N SER A 225 33.01 19.37 -11.59
CA SER A 225 34.10 20.34 -11.34
C SER A 225 33.78 21.63 -10.57
N PRO A 226 34.77 22.10 -9.78
CA PRO A 226 34.57 22.92 -8.58
C PRO A 226 34.67 24.42 -8.87
N VAL A 227 34.02 25.22 -8.03
CA VAL A 227 34.16 26.68 -8.04
C VAL A 227 35.48 27.06 -7.33
N PRO A 228 36.39 27.83 -7.95
CA PRO A 228 37.53 28.42 -7.25
C PRO A 228 37.04 29.59 -6.40
N GLN A 229 37.42 29.60 -5.12
CA GLN A 229 37.25 30.77 -4.25
C GLN A 229 38.29 31.83 -4.62
N THR A 230 37.84 32.96 -5.17
CA THR A 230 38.61 34.20 -5.21
C THR A 230 37.86 35.27 -4.41
N LEU A 231 38.40 35.59 -3.23
CA LEU A 231 38.03 36.75 -2.42
C LEU A 231 38.56 38.03 -3.08
N PRO A 232 37.77 39.09 -3.26
CA PRO A 232 38.31 40.42 -3.49
C PRO A 232 38.63 41.09 -2.15
N ARG A 233 39.90 41.49 -1.99
CA ARG A 233 40.28 42.61 -1.11
C ARG A 233 39.89 43.91 -1.81
N HIS A 234 39.30 44.82 -1.08
CA HIS A 234 39.17 46.22 -1.46
C HIS A 234 39.27 47.11 -0.20
N PRO A 235 39.56 48.40 -0.39
CA PRO A 235 40.84 49.04 -0.04
C PRO A 235 40.94 49.58 1.38
#